data_AF-A0A2C9LKT5-F1
#
_entry.id   AF-A0A2C9LKT5-F1
#
_cell.length_a   1.000
_cell.length_b   1.000
_cell.length_c   1.000
_cell.angle_alpha   90.00
_cell.angle_beta   90.00
_cell.angle_gamma   90.00
#
_symmetry.space_group_name_H-M   'P 1'
#
loop_
_entity.id
_entity.type
_entity.pdbx_description
1 polymer ?
#
loop_
_entity_poly.entity_id
_entity_poly.type
_entity_poly.pdbx_seq_one_letter_code
_entity_poly.pdbx_strand_id
1 'polypeptide(L)'
;MSSNIPTPKAGEADPCCVITFVVLPQQEGSIGLPIEIDCVTTHVIGGLKEDCTDLFGIPAEQQVWTYNGQILEDDNTLRSYGIDPSSNTEIIVTSSA
;
A
#
# COMPACT_ATOMS: atom_id res chain seq x y z
N MET A 1 -5.91 -16.72 28.21
CA MET A 1 -6.49 -15.83 27.17
C MET A 1 -5.70 -14.54 27.22
N SER A 2 -4.49 -14.62 26.66
CA SER A 2 -3.51 -13.54 26.70
C SER A 2 -3.64 -12.77 25.39
N SER A 3 -4.60 -11.85 25.32
CA SER A 3 -4.59 -10.83 24.28
C SER A 3 -3.52 -9.81 24.66
N ASN A 4 -2.26 -10.17 24.38
CA ASN A 4 -1.15 -9.26 24.46
C ASN A 4 -1.24 -8.36 23.21
N ILE A 5 -2.16 -7.40 23.23
CA ILE A 5 -2.22 -6.34 22.22
C ILE A 5 -1.08 -5.39 22.59
N PRO A 6 0.04 -5.33 21.85
CA PRO A 6 1.05 -4.32 22.13
C PRO A 6 0.43 -2.95 21.86
N THR A 7 0.25 -2.16 22.92
CA THR A 7 -0.06 -0.74 22.81
C THR A 7 1.03 -0.06 21.97
N PRO A 8 0.70 0.63 20.86
CA PRO A 8 1.70 1.37 20.10
C PRO A 8 2.25 2.49 20.99
N LYS A 9 3.55 2.44 21.23
CA LYS A 9 4.29 3.42 22.03
C LYS A 9 4.21 4.77 21.31
N ALA A 10 3.40 5.68 21.83
CA ALA A 10 3.35 7.08 21.39
C ALA A 10 4.75 7.70 21.51
N GLY A 11 5.34 8.11 20.39
CA GLY A 11 6.64 8.79 20.39
C GLY A 11 7.57 8.51 19.22
N GLU A 12 7.09 8.04 18.07
CA GLU A 12 7.85 8.11 16.83
C GLU A 12 7.07 9.09 15.94
N ALA A 13 7.63 10.27 15.68
CA ALA A 13 7.09 11.15 14.65
C ALA A 13 7.14 10.35 13.36
N ASP A 14 6.00 9.86 12.89
CA ASP A 14 5.93 8.98 11.73
C ASP A 14 6.56 9.75 10.56
N PRO A 15 7.70 9.31 10.00
CA PRO A 15 8.23 9.98 8.84
C PRO A 15 7.20 9.85 7.71
N CYS A 16 6.91 10.94 6.99
CA CYS A 16 6.17 10.83 5.73
C CYS A 16 6.93 9.84 4.84
N CYS A 17 6.26 8.77 4.48
CA CYS A 17 6.80 7.68 3.69
C CYS A 17 6.42 7.94 2.24
N VAL A 18 7.39 7.96 1.34
CA VAL A 18 7.09 8.00 -0.10
C VAL A 18 7.12 6.57 -0.61
N ILE A 19 5.98 6.07 -1.06
CA ILE A 19 5.87 4.73 -1.62
C ILE A 19 5.56 4.84 -3.11
N THR A 20 6.25 4.04 -3.91
CA THR A 20 6.04 3.99 -5.35
C THR A 20 5.01 2.90 -5.67
N PHE A 21 3.84 3.31 -6.12
CA PHE A 21 2.78 2.45 -6.59
C PHE A 21 2.95 2.23 -8.09
N VAL A 22 3.24 1.00 -8.50
CA VAL A 22 3.42 0.64 -9.90
C VAL A 22 2.13 0.02 -10.41
N VAL A 23 1.35 0.79 -11.16
CA VAL A 23 0.09 0.30 -11.73
C VAL A 23 0.37 -0.47 -13.01
N LEU A 24 0.13 -1.78 -13.01
CA LEU A 24 0.28 -2.63 -14.20
C LEU A 24 -1.06 -2.79 -14.93
N PRO A 25 -1.19 -2.28 -16.17
CA PRO A 25 -2.40 -2.45 -16.96
C PRO A 25 -2.45 -3.86 -17.59
N GLN A 26 -3.66 -4.40 -17.74
CA GLN A 26 -3.93 -5.68 -18.42
C GLN A 26 -3.73 -5.62 -19.95
N GLN A 27 -3.61 -4.41 -20.53
CA GLN A 27 -3.42 -4.23 -21.96
C GLN A 27 -1.96 -4.52 -22.34
N GLU A 28 -1.76 -5.64 -23.04
CA GLU A 28 -0.48 -6.09 -23.57
C GLU A 28 0.14 -4.99 -24.45
N GLY A 29 1.16 -4.30 -23.92
CA GLY A 29 1.83 -3.18 -24.58
C GLY A 29 1.90 -1.87 -23.79
N SER A 30 1.20 -1.77 -22.66
CA SER A 30 1.30 -0.60 -21.78
C SER A 30 2.29 -0.84 -20.63
N ILE A 31 3.28 0.04 -20.52
CA ILE A 31 4.25 0.03 -19.43
C ILE A 31 3.56 0.41 -18.12
N GLY A 32 3.98 -0.21 -17.01
CA GLY A 32 3.46 0.15 -15.69
C GLY A 32 3.71 1.63 -15.38
N LEU A 33 2.72 2.30 -14.79
CA LEU A 33 2.85 3.72 -14.41
C LEU A 33 3.24 3.80 -12.93
N PRO A 34 4.50 4.15 -12.60
CA PRO A 34 4.90 4.40 -11.22
C PRO A 34 4.33 5.74 -10.74
N ILE A 35 3.64 5.72 -9.62
CA ILE A 35 3.04 6.88 -8.98
C ILE A 35 3.54 6.94 -7.54
N GLU A 36 4.16 8.05 -7.17
CA GLU A 36 4.65 8.29 -5.82
C GLU A 36 3.57 8.98 -5.00
N ILE A 37 3.17 8.36 -3.89
CA ILE A 37 2.18 8.92 -2.98
C ILE A 37 2.81 9.01 -1.60
N ASP A 38 2.64 10.17 -0.94
CA ASP A 38 3.00 10.35 0.45
C ASP A 38 1.97 9.66 1.35
N CYS A 39 2.44 8.64 2.05
CA CYS A 39 1.65 7.86 2.99
C CYS A 39 2.38 7.83 4.32
N VAL A 40 1.72 7.38 5.39
CA VAL A 40 2.43 7.07 6.66
C VAL A 40 2.32 5.60 6.96
N THR A 41 3.33 5.03 7.62
CA THR A 41 3.37 3.59 7.96
C THR A 41 2.18 3.12 8.81
N THR A 42 1.49 4.06 9.46
CA THR A 42 0.28 3.85 10.28
C THR A 42 -1.01 3.90 9.48
N HIS A 43 -0.98 4.32 8.21
CA HIS A 43 -2.16 4.25 7.34
C HIS A 43 -2.51 2.79 7.05
N VAL A 44 -3.81 2.53 7.11
CA VAL A 44 -4.42 1.27 6.70
C VAL A 44 -4.40 1.17 5.18
N ILE A 45 -4.15 -0.03 4.67
CA ILE A 45 -4.12 -0.29 3.23
C ILE A 45 -5.49 -0.01 2.61
N GLY A 46 -6.59 -0.30 3.32
CA GLY A 46 -7.95 -0.01 2.84
C GLY A 46 -8.15 1.47 2.49
N GLY A 47 -7.73 2.39 3.36
CA GLY A 47 -7.83 3.82 3.11
C GLY A 47 -6.99 4.26 1.92
N LEU A 48 -5.75 3.75 1.81
CA LEU A 48 -4.88 4.06 0.68
C LEU A 48 -5.45 3.56 -0.66
N LYS A 49 -6.11 2.40 -0.67
CA LYS A 49 -6.83 1.89 -1.86
C LYS A 49 -7.96 2.82 -2.27
N GLU A 50 -8.70 3.39 -1.31
CA GLU A 50 -9.75 4.37 -1.60
C GLU A 50 -9.18 5.66 -2.19
N ASP A 51 -8.14 6.25 -1.59
CA ASP A 51 -7.46 7.43 -2.15
C ASP A 51 -6.90 7.17 -3.55
N CYS A 52 -6.30 5.99 -3.74
CA CYS A 52 -5.79 5.54 -5.03
C CYS A 52 -6.89 5.22 -6.06
N THR A 53 -8.14 5.01 -5.63
CA THR A 53 -9.25 4.72 -6.55
C THR A 53 -9.51 5.90 -7.48
N ASP A 54 -9.44 7.12 -6.96
CA ASP A 54 -9.60 8.35 -7.75
C ASP A 54 -8.37 8.58 -8.65
N LEU A 55 -7.17 8.32 -8.12
CA LEU A 55 -5.91 8.53 -8.83
C LEU A 55 -5.69 7.55 -9.99
N PHE A 56 -5.94 6.27 -9.76
CA PHE A 56 -5.72 5.21 -10.75
C PHE A 56 -6.97 4.92 -11.59
N GLY A 57 -8.16 5.28 -11.10
CA GLY A 57 -9.44 4.95 -11.74
C GLY A 57 -9.83 3.47 -11.62
N ILE A 58 -9.19 2.71 -10.72
CA ILE A 58 -9.51 1.30 -10.45
C ILE A 58 -10.22 1.25 -9.09
N PRO A 59 -11.41 0.64 -8.96
CA PRO A 59 -12.10 0.59 -7.67
C PRO A 59 -11.31 -0.23 -6.64
N ALA A 60 -11.33 0.21 -5.38
CA ALA A 60 -10.56 -0.39 -4.28
C ALA A 60 -10.70 -1.92 -4.16
N GLU A 61 -11.86 -2.48 -4.52
CA GLU A 61 -12.14 -3.92 -4.54
C GLU A 61 -11.43 -4.67 -5.68
N GLN A 62 -11.18 -4.01 -6.81
CA GLN A 62 -10.45 -4.57 -7.97
C GLN A 62 -8.95 -4.28 -7.91
N GLN A 63 -8.52 -3.39 -7.01
CA GLN A 63 -7.11 -3.09 -6.79
C GLN A 63 -6.44 -4.20 -5.97
N VAL A 64 -5.57 -4.96 -6.63
CA VAL A 64 -4.73 -5.96 -5.96
C VAL A 64 -3.35 -5.38 -5.74
N TRP A 65 -3.06 -5.08 -4.48
CA TRP A 65 -1.78 -4.52 -4.04
C TRP A 65 -0.85 -5.68 -3.69
N THR A 66 0.28 -5.78 -4.37
CA THR A 66 1.25 -6.86 -4.19
C THR A 66 2.61 -6.29 -3.82
N TYR A 67 3.17 -6.75 -2.72
CA TYR A 67 4.49 -6.37 -2.23
C TYR A 67 5.30 -7.62 -1.92
N ASN A 68 6.52 -7.73 -2.47
CA ASN A 68 7.37 -8.93 -2.33
C ASN A 68 6.65 -10.26 -2.69
N GLY A 69 5.68 -10.21 -3.62
CA GLY A 69 4.87 -11.37 -4.00
C GLY A 69 3.76 -11.74 -3.01
N GLN A 70 3.53 -10.92 -1.98
CA GLN A 70 2.42 -11.05 -1.04
C GLN A 70 1.36 -9.99 -1.31
N ILE A 71 0.09 -10.41 -1.30
CA ILE A 71 -1.04 -9.49 -1.47
C ILE A 71 -1.28 -8.76 -0.14
N LEU A 72 -1.44 -7.43 -0.23
CA LEU A 72 -1.75 -6.57 0.90
C LEU A 72 -3.28 -6.51 1.10
N GLU A 73 -3.70 -6.90 2.29
CA GLU A 73 -5.08 -6.88 2.75
C GLU A 73 -5.42 -5.51 3.34
N ASP A 74 -6.66 -5.07 3.16
CA ASP A 74 -7.16 -3.78 3.64
C ASP A 74 -7.19 -3.66 5.17
N ASP A 75 -7.29 -4.80 5.88
CA ASP A 75 -7.33 -4.86 7.36
C ASP A 75 -5.95 -4.61 8.01
N ASN A 76 -4.87 -4.59 7.21
CA ASN A 76 -3.50 -4.40 7.69
C ASN A 76 -2.94 -3.00 7.35
N THR A 77 -1.86 -2.61 8.03
CA THR A 77 -1.11 -1.38 7.76
C THR A 77 0.22 -1.68 7.07
N LEU A 78 0.80 -0.68 6.42
CA LEU A 78 2.14 -0.79 5.80
C LEU A 78 3.21 -1.26 6.81
N ARG A 79 3.16 -0.73 8.04
CA ARG A 79 4.07 -1.15 9.14
C ARG A 79 3.91 -2.63 9.49
N SER A 80 2.68 -3.15 9.45
CA SER A 80 2.39 -4.57 9.76
C SER A 80 3.11 -5.51 8.79
N TYR A 81 3.22 -5.10 7.53
CA TYR A 81 3.94 -5.83 6.49
C TYR A 81 5.46 -5.64 6.52
N GLY A 82 5.99 -4.81 7.43
CA GLY A 82 7.41 -4.48 7.45
C GLY A 82 7.84 -3.62 6.26
N ILE A 83 6.92 -2.88 5.66
CA ILE A 83 7.24 -1.93 4.59
C ILE A 83 8.00 -0.75 5.21
N ASP A 84 9.29 -0.69 4.93
CA ASP A 84 10.17 0.35 5.43
C ASP A 84 10.18 1.55 4.48
N PRO A 85 9.90 2.77 4.97
CA PRO A 85 9.81 3.95 4.13
C PRO A 85 11.17 4.51 3.71
N SER A 86 12.24 4.01 4.31
CA SER A 86 13.62 4.39 3.97
C SER A 86 14.12 3.61 2.76
N SER A 87 13.48 2.49 2.44
CA SER A 87 13.79 1.66 1.28
C SER A 87 12.84 2.00 0.14
N ASN A 88 13.37 2.00 -1.08
CA ASN A 88 12.65 2.10 -2.34
C ASN A 88 11.63 0.95 -2.47
N THR A 89 10.49 1.14 -1.82
CA THR A 89 9.41 0.16 -1.76
C THR A 89 8.51 0.36 -2.96
N GLU A 90 8.51 -0.64 -3.84
CA GLU A 90 7.61 -0.70 -4.98
C GLU A 90 6.44 -1.61 -4.63
N ILE A 91 5.22 -1.06 -4.66
CA ILE A 91 3.98 -1.81 -4.51
C ILE A 91 3.36 -1.95 -5.88
N ILE A 92 3.14 -3.18 -6.31
CA ILE A 92 2.54 -3.46 -7.59
C ILE A 92 1.03 -3.43 -7.42
N VAL A 93 0.37 -2.51 -8.12
CA VAL A 93 -1.09 -2.40 -8.15
C VAL A 93 -1.57 -3.00 -9.47
N THR A 94 -2.37 -4.05 -9.39
CA THR A 94 -2.98 -4.69 -10.56
C THR A 94 -4.50 -4.53 -10.49
N SER A 95 -5.13 -4.29 -11.64
CA SER A 95 -6.59 -4.35 -11.75
C SER A 95 -7.00 -5.79 -12.06
N SER A 96 -7.70 -6.43 -11.12
CA SER A 96 -8.42 -7.68 -11.42
C SER A 96 -9.81 -7.33 -11.95
N ALA A 97 -9.98 -7.38 -13.27
CA ALA A 97 -11.26 -7.24 -13.95
C ALA A 97 -11.50 -8.47 -14.84
#